data_AF-A0A3A9GZW1-F1
#
_entry.id   AF-A0A3A9GZW1-F1
#
_cell.length_a   1.000
_cell.length_b   1.000
_cell.length_c   1.000
_cell.angle_alpha   90.00
_cell.angle_beta   90.00
_cell.angle_gamma   90.00
#
_symmetry.space_group_name_H-M   'P 1'
#
loop_
_entity.id
_entity.type
_entity.pdbx_description
1 polymer ?
#
loop_
_entity_poly.entity_id
_entity_poly.type
_entity_poly.pdbx_seq_one_letter_code
_entity_poly.pdbx_strand_id
1 'polypeptide(L)'
;MEAVRKFDAEWKKQNAWEFLMRRVCLVLFYSIGSCLMLLPFGSSAWALVSSVMLFLGAMHFYIAPYMRCVENGKSVSLYVKLKWMPVSKREFLAVRRGYLRKFCVGTGVFLWILQQIGACLARTWGAENALFPLAFTAALYLVGIFDINRKLFQ
;
A
#
# COMPACT_ATOMS: atom_id res chain seq x y z
N MET A 1 -0.96 -20.47 7.88
CA MET A 1 -1.10 -19.36 6.88
C MET A 1 -2.35 -19.47 6.00
N GLU A 2 -2.74 -20.66 5.50
CA GLU A 2 -3.90 -20.80 4.60
C GLU A 2 -5.24 -20.44 5.27
N ALA A 3 -5.42 -20.81 6.54
CA ALA A 3 -6.60 -20.44 7.34
C ALA A 3 -6.84 -18.92 7.37
N VAL A 4 -5.76 -18.13 7.47
CA VAL A 4 -5.83 -16.66 7.46
C VAL A 4 -6.29 -16.14 6.09
N ARG A 5 -5.81 -16.75 5.00
CA ARG A 5 -6.22 -16.36 3.65
C ARG A 5 -7.67 -16.74 3.36
N LYS A 6 -8.14 -17.88 3.87
CA LYS A 6 -9.56 -18.29 3.78
C LYS A 6 -10.45 -17.32 4.55
N PHE A 7 -10.08 -16.97 5.78
CA PHE A 7 -10.74 -15.93 6.55
C PHE A 7 -10.78 -14.60 5.79
N ASP A 8 -9.64 -14.13 5.25
CA ASP A 8 -9.60 -12.87 4.49
C ASP A 8 -10.53 -12.90 3.26
N ALA A 9 -10.67 -14.04 2.60
CA ALA A 9 -11.56 -14.22 1.45
C ALA A 9 -13.04 -14.15 1.85
N GLU A 10 -13.42 -14.80 2.94
CA GLU A 10 -14.78 -14.72 3.50
C GLU A 10 -15.08 -13.31 4.01
N TRP A 11 -14.13 -12.70 4.71
CA TRP A 11 -14.21 -11.33 5.22
C TRP A 11 -14.45 -10.33 4.09
N LYS A 12 -13.73 -10.48 2.97
CA LYS A 12 -13.92 -9.67 1.77
C LYS A 12 -15.28 -9.85 1.13
N LYS A 13 -15.85 -11.07 1.15
CA LYS A 13 -17.20 -11.35 0.64
C LYS A 13 -18.26 -10.68 1.51
N GLN A 14 -18.13 -10.79 2.83
CA GLN A 14 -19.08 -10.19 3.79
C GLN A 14 -19.04 -8.65 3.76
N ASN A 15 -17.86 -8.06 3.62
CA ASN A 15 -17.65 -6.61 3.63
C ASN A 15 -17.36 -6.04 2.23
N ALA A 16 -17.98 -6.62 1.20
CA ALA A 16 -17.66 -6.33 -0.20
C ALA A 16 -17.72 -4.83 -0.54
N TRP A 17 -18.70 -4.11 0.02
CA TRP A 17 -18.84 -2.67 -0.18
C TRP A 17 -17.66 -1.86 0.39
N GLU A 18 -17.22 -2.15 1.62
CA GLU A 18 -16.08 -1.45 2.22
C GLU A 18 -14.80 -1.71 1.42
N PHE A 19 -14.59 -2.97 1.00
CA PHE A 19 -13.47 -3.33 0.13
C PHE A 19 -13.54 -2.63 -1.23
N LEU A 20 -14.73 -2.47 -1.80
CA LEU A 20 -14.93 -1.75 -3.05
C LEU A 20 -14.57 -0.27 -2.89
N MET A 21 -15.11 0.40 -1.86
CA MET A 21 -14.84 1.82 -1.62
C MET A 21 -13.35 2.08 -1.39
N ARG A 22 -12.68 1.25 -0.60
CA ARG A 22 -11.23 1.36 -0.39
C ARG A 22 -10.45 1.07 -1.68
N ARG A 23 -10.92 0.16 -2.53
CA ARG A 23 -10.32 -0.07 -3.85
C ARG A 23 -10.49 1.14 -4.77
N VAL A 24 -11.64 1.82 -4.74
CA VAL A 24 -11.86 3.06 -5.48
C VAL A 24 -10.87 4.14 -5.01
N CYS A 25 -10.77 4.38 -3.70
CA CYS A 25 -9.81 5.33 -3.15
C CYS A 25 -8.36 4.96 -3.49
N LEU A 26 -8.01 3.67 -3.41
CA LEU A 26 -6.73 3.16 -3.85
C LEU A 26 -6.45 3.54 -5.31
N VAL A 27 -7.36 3.24 -6.23
CA VAL A 27 -7.17 3.52 -7.67
C VAL A 27 -7.05 5.01 -7.92
N LEU A 28 -7.86 5.85 -7.28
CA LEU A 28 -7.79 7.30 -7.41
C LEU A 28 -6.44 7.85 -6.97
N PHE A 29 -6.01 7.51 -5.75
CA PHE A 29 -4.74 8.00 -5.19
C PHE A 29 -3.56 7.49 -6.00
N TYR A 30 -3.58 6.21 -6.37
CA TYR A 30 -2.54 5.60 -7.18
C TYR A 30 -2.44 6.29 -8.54
N SER A 31 -3.56 6.52 -9.23
CA SER A 31 -3.56 7.12 -10.56
C SER A 31 -3.07 8.57 -10.54
N ILE A 32 -3.54 9.39 -9.59
CA ILE A 32 -3.09 10.79 -9.46
C ILE A 32 -1.60 10.83 -9.12
N GLY A 33 -1.14 10.01 -8.16
CA GLY A 33 0.28 9.92 -7.82
C GLY A 33 1.13 9.49 -9.01
N SER A 34 0.61 8.57 -9.83
CA SER A 34 1.27 8.10 -11.05
C SER A 34 1.44 9.20 -12.09
N CYS A 35 0.41 10.03 -12.31
CA CYS A 35 0.51 11.17 -13.22
C CYS A 35 1.59 12.16 -12.76
N LEU A 36 1.70 12.40 -11.46
CA LEU A 36 2.74 13.26 -10.90
C LEU A 36 4.15 12.64 -11.02
N MET A 37 4.25 11.30 -11.02
CA MET A 37 5.50 10.56 -11.22
C MET A 37 5.98 10.54 -12.67
N LEU A 38 5.19 11.01 -13.64
CA LEU A 38 5.70 11.23 -14.99
C LEU A 38 6.58 12.48 -15.08
N LEU A 39 6.47 13.39 -14.10
CA LEU A 39 7.39 14.52 -14.02
C LEU A 39 8.77 14.00 -13.60
N PRO A 40 9.84 14.34 -14.35
CA PRO A 40 11.19 13.90 -14.02
C PRO A 40 11.59 14.35 -12.62
N PHE A 41 12.47 13.58 -11.98
CA PHE A 41 13.04 13.99 -10.70
C PHE A 41 13.71 15.38 -10.82
N GLY A 42 13.54 16.23 -9.80
CA GLY A 42 14.06 17.60 -9.78
C GLY A 42 13.21 18.66 -10.48
N SER A 43 12.18 18.28 -11.25
CA SER A 43 11.30 19.25 -11.94
C SER A 43 10.37 20.03 -11.00
N SER A 44 9.85 19.40 -9.96
CA SER A 44 9.02 20.06 -8.94
C SER A 44 9.01 19.27 -7.63
N ALA A 45 9.49 19.91 -6.56
CA ALA A 45 9.45 19.33 -5.21
C ALA A 45 8.01 19.09 -4.73
N TRP A 46 7.08 19.99 -5.06
CA TRP A 46 5.68 19.86 -4.65
C TRP A 46 4.97 18.69 -5.33
N ALA A 47 5.23 18.46 -6.62
CA ALA A 47 4.69 17.31 -7.33
C ALA A 47 5.24 15.99 -6.75
N LEU A 48 6.54 15.95 -6.44
CA LEU A 48 7.19 14.80 -5.84
C LEU A 48 6.60 14.47 -4.46
N VAL A 49 6.50 15.47 -3.56
CA VAL A 49 5.92 15.29 -2.22
C VAL A 49 4.46 14.87 -2.31
N SER A 50 3.68 15.48 -3.21
CA SER A 50 2.28 15.13 -3.41
C SER A 50 2.12 13.69 -3.91
N SER A 51 2.95 13.27 -4.86
CA SER A 51 3.01 11.88 -5.33
C SER A 51 3.30 10.91 -4.19
N VAL A 52 4.33 11.19 -3.40
CA VAL A 52 4.71 10.37 -2.23
C VAL A 52 3.53 10.21 -1.26
N MET A 53 2.85 11.31 -0.92
CA MET A 53 1.68 11.28 -0.03
C MET A 53 0.52 10.48 -0.62
N LEU A 54 0.27 10.59 -1.93
CA LEU A 54 -0.77 9.84 -2.60
C LEU A 54 -0.46 8.33 -2.62
N PHE A 55 0.78 7.93 -2.86
CA PHE A 55 1.17 6.51 -2.79
C PHE A 55 1.15 5.94 -1.36
N LEU A 56 1.48 6.74 -0.35
CA LEU A 56 1.29 6.37 1.06
C LEU A 56 -0.21 6.16 1.37
N GLY A 57 -1.08 7.05 0.90
CA GLY A 57 -2.53 6.90 1.00
C GLY A 57 -3.04 5.65 0.28
N ALA A 58 -2.58 5.41 -0.94
CA ALA A 58 -2.89 4.21 -1.73
C ALA A 58 -2.50 2.92 -0.97
N MET A 59 -1.28 2.86 -0.44
CA MET A 59 -0.83 1.74 0.39
C MET A 59 -1.73 1.56 1.62
N HIS A 60 -2.10 2.65 2.29
CA HIS A 60 -2.99 2.60 3.43
C HIS A 60 -4.35 2.01 3.05
N PHE A 61 -4.98 2.47 1.97
CA PHE A 61 -6.26 1.94 1.49
C PHE A 61 -6.18 0.48 1.06
N TYR A 62 -5.03 0.05 0.53
CA TYR A 62 -4.79 -1.34 0.16
C TYR A 62 -4.70 -2.28 1.37
N ILE A 63 -4.01 -1.88 2.44
CA ILE A 63 -3.77 -2.74 3.62
C ILE A 63 -4.88 -2.63 4.68
N ALA A 64 -5.44 -1.44 4.87
CA ALA A 64 -6.36 -1.16 5.97
C ALA A 64 -7.57 -2.12 6.11
N PRO A 65 -8.26 -2.60 5.04
CA PRO A 65 -9.42 -3.48 5.22
C PRO A 65 -9.05 -4.88 5.71
N TYR A 66 -7.76 -5.24 5.64
CA TYR A 66 -7.23 -6.50 6.18
C TYR A 66 -6.69 -6.37 7.61
N MET A 67 -6.71 -5.16 8.18
CA MET A 67 -6.17 -4.85 9.50
C MET A 67 -7.26 -4.53 10.54
N ARG A 68 -8.31 -3.79 10.15
CA ARG A 68 -9.32 -3.27 11.07
C ARG A 68 -10.72 -3.39 10.49
N CYS A 69 -11.69 -3.42 11.38
CA CYS A 69 -13.11 -3.35 11.08
C CYS A 69 -13.81 -2.39 12.04
N VAL A 70 -14.96 -1.85 11.66
CA VAL A 70 -15.78 -1.04 12.57
C VAL A 70 -16.86 -1.93 13.19
N GLU A 71 -16.92 -1.96 14.53
CA GLU A 71 -17.97 -2.62 15.29
C GLU A 71 -18.54 -1.64 16.30
N ASN A 72 -19.87 -1.47 16.31
CA ASN A 72 -20.56 -0.55 17.22
C ASN A 72 -19.94 0.87 17.22
N GLY A 73 -19.56 1.36 16.04
CA GLY A 73 -18.91 2.66 15.86
C GLY A 73 -17.44 2.73 16.30
N LYS A 74 -16.85 1.64 16.78
CA LYS A 74 -15.44 1.57 17.21
C LYS A 74 -14.60 0.78 16.22
N SER A 75 -13.39 1.27 15.94
CA SER A 75 -12.41 0.56 15.13
C SER A 75 -11.76 -0.56 15.95
N VAL A 76 -11.98 -1.81 15.57
CA VAL A 76 -11.42 -3.01 16.20
C VAL A 76 -10.40 -3.68 15.27
N SER A 77 -9.31 -4.20 15.83
CA SER A 77 -8.32 -4.97 15.07
C SER A 77 -8.88 -6.34 14.67
N LEU A 78 -8.70 -6.73 13.40
CA LEU A 78 -9.13 -8.04 12.88
C LEU A 78 -8.42 -9.21 13.59
N TYR A 79 -7.26 -8.98 14.20
CA TYR A 79 -6.59 -9.99 15.01
C TYR A 79 -7.41 -10.39 16.24
N VAL A 80 -8.14 -9.45 16.84
CA VAL A 80 -8.99 -9.72 18.01
C VAL A 80 -10.15 -10.66 17.62
N LYS A 81 -10.69 -10.51 16.41
CA LYS A 81 -11.72 -11.43 15.87
C LYS A 81 -11.19 -12.83 15.64
N LEU A 82 -9.91 -12.94 15.27
CA LEU A 82 -9.23 -14.21 15.05
C LEU A 82 -8.76 -14.89 16.34
N LYS A 83 -9.01 -14.32 17.52
CA LYS A 83 -8.65 -14.93 18.81
C LYS A 83 -9.29 -16.31 19.02
N TRP A 84 -10.41 -16.57 18.36
CA TRP A 84 -11.14 -17.85 18.41
C TRP A 84 -10.71 -18.85 17.33
N MET A 85 -9.83 -18.45 16.40
CA MET A 85 -9.23 -19.35 15.42
C MET A 85 -7.83 -19.79 15.87
N PRO A 86 -7.38 -21.01 15.51
CA PRO A 86 -6.03 -21.50 15.85
C PRO A 86 -4.96 -20.85 14.95
N VAL A 87 -4.88 -19.52 14.95
CA VAL A 87 -3.97 -18.73 14.13
C VAL A 87 -3.05 -17.94 15.04
N SER A 88 -1.74 -18.09 14.85
CA SER A 88 -0.77 -17.30 15.60
C SER A 88 -0.69 -15.85 15.10
N LYS A 89 -0.37 -14.91 16.00
CA LYS A 89 -0.04 -13.52 15.66
C LYS A 89 1.02 -13.40 14.55
N ARG A 90 2.01 -14.31 14.56
CA ARG A 90 3.10 -14.36 13.57
C ARG A 90 2.56 -14.69 12.19
N GLU A 91 1.67 -15.67 12.07
CA GLU A 91 1.05 -16.03 10.79
C GLU A 91 0.13 -14.93 10.27
N PHE A 92 -0.64 -14.28 11.15
CA PHE A 92 -1.46 -13.13 10.79
C PHE A 92 -0.61 -12.03 10.14
N LEU A 93 0.50 -11.65 10.80
CA LEU A 93 1.44 -10.63 10.33
C LEU A 93 2.15 -11.05 9.05
N ALA A 94 2.57 -12.32 8.93
CA ALA A 94 3.23 -12.83 7.74
C ALA A 94 2.34 -12.68 6.49
N VAL A 95 1.04 -12.93 6.61
CA VAL A 95 0.10 -12.74 5.50
C VAL A 95 -0.03 -11.27 5.11
N ARG A 96 -0.18 -10.35 6.07
CA ARG A 96 -0.30 -8.90 5.75
C ARG A 96 0.98 -8.32 5.17
N ARG A 97 2.15 -8.71 5.71
CA ARG A 97 3.44 -8.37 5.11
C ARG A 97 3.59 -8.95 3.71
N GLY A 98 3.02 -10.13 3.46
CA GLY A 98 2.93 -10.70 2.12
C GLY A 98 2.11 -9.85 1.15
N TYR A 99 0.95 -9.33 1.58
CA TYR A 99 0.15 -8.40 0.77
C TYR A 99 0.89 -7.09 0.53
N LEU A 100 1.50 -6.51 1.57
CA LEU A 100 2.30 -5.29 1.47
C LEU A 100 3.47 -5.47 0.50
N ARG A 101 4.21 -6.58 0.61
CA ARG A 101 5.33 -6.88 -0.29
C ARG A 101 4.87 -6.94 -1.75
N LYS A 102 3.74 -7.62 -2.02
CA LYS A 102 3.17 -7.68 -3.38
C LYS A 102 2.83 -6.29 -3.90
N PHE A 103 2.20 -5.45 -3.07
CA PHE A 103 1.87 -4.07 -3.42
C PHE A 103 3.12 -3.23 -3.70
N CYS A 104 4.10 -3.25 -2.80
CA CYS A 104 5.33 -2.46 -2.94
C CYS A 104 6.16 -2.90 -4.15
N VAL A 105 6.33 -4.20 -4.39
CA VAL A 105 7.08 -4.70 -5.56
C VAL A 105 6.40 -4.27 -6.86
N GLY A 106 5.09 -4.50 -6.98
CA GLY A 106 4.35 -4.08 -8.18
C GLY A 106 4.41 -2.56 -8.39
N THR A 107 4.27 -1.78 -7.31
CA THR A 107 4.37 -0.32 -7.35
C THR A 107 5.76 0.14 -7.74
N GLY A 108 6.82 -0.48 -7.20
CA GLY A 108 8.19 -0.07 -7.51
C GLY A 108 8.58 -0.32 -8.97
N VAL A 109 8.21 -1.47 -9.52
CA VAL A 109 8.42 -1.76 -10.95
C VAL A 109 7.68 -0.74 -11.81
N PHE A 110 6.41 -0.47 -11.48
CA PHE A 110 5.59 0.47 -12.23
C PHE A 110 6.13 1.90 -12.16
N LEU A 111 6.51 2.37 -10.98
CA LEU A 111 7.09 3.70 -10.77
C LEU A 111 8.44 3.86 -11.47
N TRP A 112 9.25 2.80 -11.50
CA TRP A 112 10.49 2.80 -12.24
C TRP A 112 10.24 3.03 -13.73
N ILE A 113 9.29 2.29 -14.33
CA ILE A 113 8.89 2.47 -15.73
C ILE A 113 8.39 3.89 -15.98
N LEU A 114 7.51 4.43 -15.12
CA LEU A 114 6.99 5.79 -15.27
C LEU A 114 8.08 6.85 -15.25
N GLN A 115 9.06 6.74 -14.35
CA GLN A 115 10.17 7.68 -14.28
C GLN A 115 11.10 7.57 -15.50
N GLN A 116 11.30 6.36 -16.05
CA GLN A 116 12.03 6.23 -17.31
C GLN A 116 11.26 6.90 -18.46
N ILE A 117 9.94 6.69 -18.57
CA ILE A 117 9.10 7.35 -19.59
C ILE A 117 9.14 8.87 -19.43
N GLY A 118 9.00 9.38 -18.20
CA GLY A 118 9.09 10.81 -17.91
C GLY A 118 10.43 11.41 -18.31
N ALA A 119 11.53 10.75 -17.93
CA ALA A 119 12.88 11.13 -18.30
C ALA A 119 13.11 11.13 -19.83
N CYS A 120 12.60 10.10 -20.54
CA CYS A 120 12.62 10.05 -22.00
C CYS A 120 11.94 11.28 -22.63
N LEU A 121 10.71 11.59 -22.17
CA LEU A 121 9.90 12.67 -22.73
C LEU A 121 10.51 14.05 -22.47
N ALA A 122 11.11 14.24 -21.29
CA ALA A 122 11.79 15.47 -20.91
C ALA A 122 13.22 15.57 -21.43
N ARG A 123 13.76 14.50 -22.04
CA ARG A 123 15.16 14.37 -22.48
C ARG A 123 16.18 14.58 -21.35
N THR A 124 15.80 14.29 -20.12
CA THR A 124 16.63 14.45 -18.92
C THR A 124 17.00 13.08 -18.34
N TRP A 125 18.04 12.47 -18.91
CA TRP A 125 18.54 11.19 -18.43
C TRP A 125 19.54 11.38 -17.29
N GLY A 126 19.23 10.78 -16.14
CA GLY A 126 20.08 10.83 -14.96
C GLY A 126 19.85 9.60 -14.08
N ALA A 127 20.89 9.18 -13.36
CA ALA A 127 20.81 8.03 -12.46
C ALA A 127 19.76 8.21 -11.35
N GLU A 128 19.46 9.46 -10.99
CA GLU A 128 18.45 9.84 -9.99
C GLU A 128 17.05 9.33 -10.36
N ASN A 129 16.67 9.38 -11.64
CA ASN A 129 15.37 8.90 -12.13
C ASN A 129 15.23 7.37 -11.97
N ALA A 130 16.34 6.63 -11.92
CA ALA A 130 16.34 5.19 -11.69
C ALA A 130 16.44 4.83 -10.19
N LEU A 131 17.22 5.59 -9.42
CA LEU A 131 17.44 5.34 -7.99
C LEU A 131 16.26 5.77 -7.13
N PHE A 132 15.59 6.88 -7.47
CA PHE A 132 14.48 7.41 -6.68
C PHE A 132 13.32 6.41 -6.53
N PRO A 133 12.79 5.77 -7.60
CA PRO A 133 11.72 4.76 -7.47
C PRO A 133 12.10 3.60 -6.55
N LEU A 134 13.36 3.17 -6.58
CA LEU A 134 13.86 2.07 -5.73
C LEU A 134 13.89 2.50 -4.25
N ALA A 135 14.49 3.65 -3.97
CA ALA A 135 14.54 4.21 -2.62
C ALA A 135 13.14 4.49 -2.07
N PHE A 136 12.25 5.05 -2.89
CA PHE A 136 10.87 5.32 -2.53
C PHE A 136 10.09 4.03 -2.23
N THR A 137 10.26 2.99 -3.05
CA THR A 137 9.60 1.70 -2.81
C THR A 137 10.07 1.05 -1.51
N ALA A 138 11.36 1.14 -1.21
CA ALA A 138 11.90 0.66 0.07
C ALA A 138 11.31 1.44 1.25
N ALA A 139 11.25 2.77 1.15
CA ALA A 139 10.62 3.61 2.18
C ALA A 139 9.13 3.27 2.37
N LEU A 140 8.37 3.10 1.28
CA LEU A 140 6.97 2.72 1.30
C LEU A 140 6.76 1.37 2.02
N TYR A 141 7.63 0.40 1.76
CA TYR A 141 7.59 -0.89 2.44
C TYR A 141 7.89 -0.77 3.95
N LEU A 142 8.90 0.01 4.33
CA LEU A 142 9.25 0.25 5.73
C LEU A 142 8.11 0.94 6.50
N VAL A 143 7.51 1.98 5.91
CA VAL A 143 6.36 2.68 6.49
C VAL A 143 5.17 1.74 6.60
N GLY A 144 4.91 0.92 5.58
CA GLY A 144 3.85 -0.09 5.62
C GLY A 144 4.05 -1.13 6.72
N ILE A 145 5.28 -1.61 6.92
CA ILE A 145 5.60 -2.52 8.04
C ILE A 145 5.31 -1.84 9.37
N PHE A 146 5.76 -0.59 9.53
CA PHE A 146 5.53 0.17 10.75
C PHE A 146 4.03 0.35 11.03
N ASP A 147 3.24 0.73 10.03
CA ASP A 147 1.79 0.90 10.17
C ASP A 147 1.08 -0.42 10.52
N ILE A 148 1.47 -1.53 9.88
CA ILE A 148 0.95 -2.87 10.20
C ILE A 148 1.24 -3.21 11.66
N ASN A 149 2.48 -3.04 12.12
CA ASN A 149 2.87 -3.37 13.48
C ASN A 149 2.11 -2.47 14.48
N ARG A 150 2.10 -1.14 14.27
CA ARG A 150 1.43 -0.16 15.15
C ARG A 150 -0.05 -0.46 15.32
N LYS A 151 -0.77 -0.72 14.21
CA LYS A 151 -2.22 -0.96 14.22
C LYS A 151 -2.62 -2.23 14.95
N LEU A 152 -1.67 -3.11 15.25
CA LEU A 152 -1.90 -4.38 15.91
C LEU A 152 -1.70 -4.31 17.44
N PHE A 153 -1.10 -3.23 17.95
CA PHE A 153 -0.94 -2.94 19.38
C PHE A 153 -1.96 -1.90 19.91
N GLN A 154 -2.84 -1.41 19.04
CA GLN A 154 -3.98 -0.54 19.37
C GLN A 154 -5.27 -1.32 19.25
#